data_AF-A0A1L9N9I0-F1
#
_entry.id   AF-A0A1L9N9I0-F1
#
_cell.length_a   1.000
_cell.length_b   1.000
_cell.length_c   1.000
_cell.angle_alpha   90.00
_cell.angle_beta   90.00
_cell.angle_gamma   90.00
#
_symmetry.space_group_name_H-M   'P 1'
#
loop_
_entity.id
_entity.type
_entity.pdbx_description
1 polymer ?
#
loop_
_entity_poly.entity_id
_entity_poly.type
_entity_poly.pdbx_seq_one_letter_code
_entity_poly.pdbx_strand_id
1 'polypeptide(L)'
;MAHQPEIIPWHTLASNLCWVDRSESKNDCNFLSNFTQAMFKAIVISSDRERAKYAVTYNPPQDDTVIVNEQNAQKIEEDFDWRAEAFTFPYSDRKPLLPCTLDMRTGSAFCHSHEADDCREFPELDDWGYLNVQLVVCLIPNGEMDPIIWACAHSRVGLRSWHCDYNCTPRHNRMEHALPEVGLNVAYCLPDTWEPKARTSGGKHYRDTCFYQHLLRKCTADDGSSDFILCMHRKLFDIDKHRIIPGITTGLFTPDRYGVSPFDEFLTLETPALTFLPHEMDISEVRWILSYAGKLPMELVLDIMEFADYRPRRSLEVLLGPLHPTNRGALVKYLDQC
;
A
#
# COMPACT_ATOMS: atom_id res chain seq x y z
N MET A 1 -8.88 1.83 7.82
CA MET A 1 -9.38 1.26 9.11
C MET A 1 -8.47 0.14 9.66
N ALA A 2 -7.14 0.25 9.63
CA ALA A 2 -6.25 -0.87 9.90
C ALA A 2 -5.47 -0.79 11.22
N HIS A 3 -5.50 0.33 11.95
CA HIS A 3 -4.91 0.43 13.30
C HIS A 3 -5.83 1.11 14.30
N GLN A 4 -7.10 0.72 14.29
CA GLN A 4 -7.96 0.94 15.43
C GLN A 4 -7.93 -0.34 16.27
N PRO A 5 -7.09 -0.44 17.34
CA PRO A 5 -7.07 -1.59 18.22
C PRO A 5 -8.43 -1.84 18.90
N GLU A 6 -9.32 -0.85 18.89
CA GLU A 6 -10.72 -0.95 19.31
C GLU A 6 -11.65 -1.65 18.29
N ILE A 7 -11.17 -1.86 17.07
CA ILE A 7 -11.91 -2.51 15.97
C ILE A 7 -11.36 -3.92 15.71
N ILE A 8 -10.04 -4.05 15.47
CA ILE A 8 -9.38 -5.35 15.31
C ILE A 8 -8.41 -5.56 16.48
N PRO A 9 -8.59 -6.62 17.31
CA PRO A 9 -7.78 -6.84 18.50
C PRO A 9 -6.42 -7.46 18.14
N TRP A 10 -5.55 -6.69 17.49
CA TRP A 10 -4.27 -7.15 16.92
C TRP A 10 -3.38 -7.85 17.94
N HIS A 11 -3.28 -7.36 19.19
CA HIS A 11 -2.51 -8.04 20.23
C HIS A 11 -3.05 -9.44 20.56
N THR A 12 -4.37 -9.61 20.60
CA THR A 12 -5.02 -10.90 20.83
C THR A 12 -4.87 -11.83 19.63
N LEU A 13 -4.89 -11.29 18.41
CA LEU A 13 -4.65 -12.07 17.21
C LEU A 13 -3.19 -12.53 17.14
N ALA A 14 -2.25 -11.61 17.32
CA ALA A 14 -0.82 -11.87 17.27
C ALA A 14 -0.33 -12.80 18.38
N SER A 15 -1.02 -12.88 19.53
CA SER A 15 -0.67 -13.84 20.60
C SER A 15 -0.90 -15.31 20.21
N ASN A 16 -1.63 -15.57 19.12
CA ASN A 16 -1.76 -16.91 18.53
C ASN A 16 -0.61 -17.24 17.58
N LEU A 17 0.32 -16.31 17.37
CA LEU A 17 1.47 -16.46 16.50
C LEU A 17 2.76 -16.35 17.33
N CYS A 18 3.80 -17.01 16.85
CA CYS A 18 5.15 -16.80 17.33
C CYS A 18 6.08 -16.60 16.13
N TRP A 19 7.15 -15.84 16.35
CA TRP A 19 8.18 -15.68 15.34
C TRP A 19 9.10 -16.91 15.38
N VAL A 20 9.25 -17.59 14.26
CA VAL A 20 10.06 -18.83 14.16
C VAL A 20 11.08 -18.64 13.03
N ASP A 21 12.34 -19.02 13.28
CA ASP A 21 13.35 -19.05 12.22
C ASP A 21 13.00 -20.17 11.21
N ARG A 22 13.31 -19.96 9.93
CA ARG A 22 13.01 -20.91 8.83
C ARG A 22 13.62 -22.28 9.09
N SER A 23 14.71 -22.37 9.85
CA SER A 23 15.34 -23.64 10.26
C SER A 23 14.56 -24.42 11.33
N GLU A 24 13.65 -23.77 12.04
CA GLU A 24 12.91 -24.34 13.18
C GLU A 24 11.43 -24.58 12.89
N SER A 25 10.95 -24.29 11.67
CA SER A 25 9.54 -24.44 11.32
C SER A 25 9.09 -25.90 11.38
N LYS A 26 8.55 -26.32 12.52
CA LYS A 26 7.61 -27.44 12.56
C LYS A 26 6.28 -26.90 12.04
N ASN A 27 5.69 -27.58 11.07
CA ASN A 27 4.36 -27.25 10.52
C ASN A 27 3.28 -27.43 11.60
N ASP A 28 3.16 -26.51 12.55
CA ASP A 28 2.02 -26.45 13.45
C ASP A 28 0.88 -25.69 12.75
N CYS A 29 0.18 -26.40 11.88
CA CYS A 29 -0.99 -25.90 11.14
C CYS A 29 -2.10 -25.36 12.07
N ASN A 30 -2.08 -25.74 13.35
CA ASN A 30 -3.08 -25.33 14.34
C ASN A 30 -2.99 -23.84 14.69
N PHE A 31 -1.80 -23.25 14.81
CA PHE A 31 -1.65 -21.83 15.15
C PHE A 31 -2.16 -20.92 14.02
N LEU A 32 -1.80 -21.23 12.77
CA LEU A 32 -2.30 -20.49 11.60
C LEU A 32 -3.81 -20.62 11.47
N SER A 33 -4.37 -21.82 11.63
CA SER A 33 -5.83 -22.03 11.57
C SER A 33 -6.56 -21.20 12.63
N ASN A 34 -6.05 -21.15 13.86
CA ASN A 34 -6.63 -20.36 14.94
C ASN A 34 -6.55 -18.86 14.64
N PHE A 35 -5.39 -18.38 14.17
CA PHE A 35 -5.21 -16.99 13.76
C PHE A 35 -6.17 -16.60 12.64
N THR A 36 -6.24 -17.38 11.55
CA THR A 36 -7.11 -17.11 10.41
C THR A 36 -8.59 -17.09 10.82
N GLN A 37 -9.01 -18.04 11.67
CA GLN A 37 -10.39 -18.07 12.16
C GLN A 37 -10.72 -16.85 13.03
N ALA A 38 -9.81 -16.46 13.92
CA ALA A 38 -9.99 -15.30 14.77
C ALA A 38 -10.00 -13.99 13.96
N MET A 39 -9.09 -13.87 12.99
CA MET A 39 -9.02 -12.71 12.08
C MET A 39 -10.30 -12.59 11.26
N PHE A 40 -10.78 -13.69 10.66
CA PHE A 40 -12.03 -13.68 9.90
C PHE A 40 -13.22 -13.23 10.76
N LYS A 41 -13.34 -13.75 11.98
CA LYS A 41 -14.38 -13.33 12.93
C LYS A 41 -14.27 -11.83 13.26
N ALA A 42 -13.05 -11.33 13.48
CA ALA A 42 -12.83 -9.92 13.77
C ALA A 42 -13.22 -9.02 12.58
N ILE A 43 -12.87 -9.41 11.35
CA ILE A 43 -13.26 -8.70 10.12
C ILE A 43 -14.78 -8.64 9.99
N VAL A 44 -15.48 -9.77 10.19
CA VAL A 44 -16.96 -9.81 10.10
C VAL A 44 -17.59 -8.87 11.13
N ILE A 45 -17.19 -8.97 12.41
CA ILE A 45 -17.72 -8.11 13.48
C ILE A 45 -17.44 -6.63 13.19
N SER A 46 -16.22 -6.31 12.74
CA SER A 46 -15.85 -4.95 12.36
C SER A 46 -16.71 -4.45 11.21
N SER A 47 -16.90 -5.27 10.17
CA SER A 47 -17.69 -4.91 8.99
C SER A 47 -19.15 -4.67 9.35
N ASP A 48 -19.73 -5.51 10.21
CA ASP A 48 -21.11 -5.35 10.71
C ASP A 48 -21.26 -4.06 11.52
N ARG A 49 -20.30 -3.77 12.41
CA ARG A 49 -20.27 -2.54 13.21
C ARG A 49 -20.15 -1.31 12.32
N GLU A 50 -19.30 -1.37 11.30
CA GLU A 50 -19.14 -0.27 10.34
C GLU A 50 -20.43 -0.05 9.56
N ARG A 51 -21.01 -1.13 9.01
CA ARG A 51 -22.26 -1.08 8.26
C ARG A 51 -23.43 -0.53 9.08
N ALA A 52 -23.46 -0.80 10.38
CA ALA A 52 -24.51 -0.31 11.29
C ALA A 52 -24.50 1.21 11.51
N LYS A 53 -23.42 1.92 11.17
CA LYS A 53 -23.37 3.39 11.22
C LYS A 53 -24.22 4.06 10.13
N TYR A 54 -24.52 3.32 9.07
CA TYR A 54 -25.17 3.81 7.85
C TYR A 54 -26.62 3.35 7.75
N ALA A 55 -27.44 4.04 6.95
CA ALA A 55 -28.85 3.69 6.80
C ALA A 55 -29.03 2.25 6.30
N VAL A 56 -30.06 1.54 6.77
CA VAL A 56 -30.32 0.16 6.34
C VAL A 56 -30.70 0.11 4.85
N THR A 57 -31.43 1.11 4.38
CA THR A 57 -31.89 1.23 3.00
C THR A 57 -31.61 2.63 2.47
N TYR A 58 -31.23 2.70 1.19
CA TYR A 58 -31.04 3.94 0.46
C TYR A 58 -32.01 3.99 -0.72
N ASN A 59 -32.42 5.19 -1.10
CA ASN A 59 -33.08 5.39 -2.38
C ASN A 59 -32.01 5.32 -3.48
N PRO A 60 -32.20 4.51 -4.53
CA PRO A 60 -31.24 4.41 -5.61
C PRO A 60 -30.95 5.79 -6.22
N PRO A 61 -29.67 6.19 -6.39
CA PRO A 61 -29.32 7.43 -7.08
C PRO A 61 -29.78 7.39 -8.54
N GLN A 62 -29.98 8.54 -9.17
CA GLN A 62 -30.13 8.60 -10.64
C GLN A 62 -28.75 8.59 -11.30
N ASP A 63 -28.72 8.33 -12.61
CA ASP A 63 -27.48 8.22 -13.39
C ASP A 63 -26.58 9.47 -13.31
N ASP A 64 -27.19 10.65 -13.28
CA ASP A 64 -26.53 11.96 -13.23
C ASP A 64 -26.35 12.50 -11.80
N THR A 65 -26.86 11.77 -10.80
CA THR A 65 -26.74 12.18 -9.40
C THR A 65 -25.28 12.13 -8.97
N VAL A 66 -24.77 13.25 -8.44
CA VAL A 66 -23.44 13.32 -7.84
C VAL A 66 -23.45 12.57 -6.51
N ILE A 67 -22.72 11.47 -6.45
CA ILE A 67 -22.57 10.59 -5.29
C ILE A 67 -21.34 10.99 -4.46
N VAL A 68 -20.21 11.28 -5.11
CA VAL A 68 -19.01 11.79 -4.44
C VAL A 68 -18.99 13.31 -4.52
N ASN A 69 -18.98 13.98 -3.38
CA ASN A 69 -18.98 15.45 -3.36
C ASN A 69 -17.65 16.01 -3.91
N GLU A 70 -17.66 17.29 -4.28
CA GLU A 70 -16.51 17.96 -4.89
C GLU A 70 -15.28 18.01 -3.97
N GLN A 71 -15.49 18.24 -2.67
CA GLN A 71 -14.40 18.31 -1.69
C GLN A 71 -13.64 16.98 -1.60
N ASN A 72 -14.36 15.86 -1.56
CA ASN A 72 -13.77 14.53 -1.51
C ASN A 72 -13.10 14.16 -2.84
N ALA A 73 -13.72 14.54 -3.96
CA ALA A 73 -13.12 14.35 -5.27
C ALA A 73 -11.78 15.11 -5.40
N GLN A 74 -11.74 16.38 -5.00
CA GLN A 74 -10.52 17.19 -5.03
C GLN A 74 -9.44 16.63 -4.09
N LYS A 75 -9.81 16.21 -2.88
CA LYS A 75 -8.88 15.58 -1.95
C LYS A 75 -8.23 14.32 -2.55
N ILE A 76 -9.03 13.47 -3.20
CA ILE A 76 -8.53 12.25 -3.85
C ILE A 76 -7.59 12.60 -5.01
N GLU A 77 -7.89 13.62 -5.81
CA GLU A 77 -6.99 14.13 -6.86
C GLU A 77 -5.65 14.66 -6.32
N GLU A 78 -5.66 15.32 -5.17
CA GLU A 78 -4.43 15.80 -4.52
C GLU A 78 -3.58 14.65 -3.96
N ASP A 79 -4.24 13.65 -3.39
CA ASP A 79 -3.58 12.50 -2.77
C ASP A 79 -3.07 11.48 -3.81
N PHE A 80 -3.68 11.44 -5.00
CA PHE A 80 -3.43 10.44 -6.04
C PHE A 80 -3.31 11.06 -7.44
N ASP A 81 -2.14 10.87 -8.07
CA ASP A 81 -1.91 11.28 -9.45
C ASP A 81 -2.47 10.24 -10.44
N TRP A 82 -3.75 10.41 -10.78
CA TRP A 82 -4.43 9.60 -11.80
C TRP A 82 -3.70 9.58 -13.15
N ARG A 83 -2.87 10.58 -13.45
CA ARG A 83 -2.16 10.70 -14.74
C ARG A 83 -0.87 9.89 -14.78
N ALA A 84 -0.21 9.73 -13.63
CA ALA A 84 0.89 8.77 -13.48
C ALA A 84 0.39 7.31 -13.55
N GLU A 85 -0.90 7.12 -13.27
CA GLU A 85 -1.58 5.82 -13.21
C GLU A 85 -2.47 5.49 -14.40
N ALA A 86 -2.56 6.41 -15.35
CA ALA A 86 -3.26 6.17 -16.60
C ALA A 86 -2.48 5.08 -17.35
N PHE A 87 -3.02 3.85 -17.29
CA PHE A 87 -2.38 2.63 -17.76
C PHE A 87 -1.65 2.85 -19.08
N THR A 88 -0.33 2.78 -19.03
CA THR A 88 0.43 2.43 -20.22
C THR A 88 0.31 0.93 -20.37
N PHE A 89 -0.86 0.43 -20.76
CA PHE A 89 -0.97 -0.94 -21.24
C PHE A 89 0.04 -1.06 -22.38
N PRO A 90 1.06 -1.92 -22.28
CA PRO A 90 2.12 -2.00 -23.28
C PRO A 90 1.60 -2.44 -24.67
N TYR A 91 0.32 -2.82 -24.75
CA TYR A 91 -0.37 -3.30 -25.94
C TYR A 91 -1.45 -2.33 -26.47
N SER A 92 -1.65 -1.15 -25.86
CA SER A 92 -2.66 -0.20 -26.30
C SER A 92 -2.03 1.00 -27.00
N ASP A 93 -2.38 1.21 -28.26
CA ASP A 93 -2.06 2.44 -29.00
C ASP A 93 -2.97 3.62 -28.60
N ARG A 94 -3.94 3.41 -27.71
CA ARG A 94 -4.82 4.49 -27.23
C ARG A 94 -4.05 5.40 -26.28
N LYS A 95 -4.27 6.71 -26.43
CA LYS A 95 -3.89 7.66 -25.38
C LYS A 95 -4.62 7.26 -24.10
N PRO A 96 -3.93 7.23 -22.95
CA PRO A 96 -4.59 6.97 -21.68
C PRO A 96 -5.75 7.94 -21.51
N LEU A 97 -6.91 7.44 -21.08
CA LEU A 97 -7.94 8.32 -20.57
C LEU A 97 -7.31 9.07 -19.39
N LEU A 98 -7.51 10.38 -19.34
CA LEU A 98 -7.14 11.22 -18.21
C LEU A 98 -8.41 11.69 -17.50
N PRO A 99 -9.27 10.77 -17.00
CA PRO A 99 -10.48 11.19 -16.33
C PRO A 99 -10.08 11.88 -15.03
N CYS A 100 -10.82 12.94 -14.73
CA CYS A 100 -10.79 13.52 -13.40
C CYS A 100 -11.83 12.80 -12.54
N THR A 101 -11.56 12.66 -11.25
CA THR A 101 -12.48 12.20 -10.21
C THR A 101 -13.81 12.96 -10.27
N LEU A 102 -13.81 14.21 -10.72
CA LEU A 102 -15.01 15.00 -10.96
C LEU A 102 -15.94 14.43 -12.04
N ASP A 103 -15.40 13.71 -13.02
CA ASP A 103 -16.17 13.04 -14.08
C ASP A 103 -16.70 11.67 -13.62
N MET A 104 -16.12 11.12 -12.55
CA MET A 104 -16.34 9.74 -12.06
C MET A 104 -17.25 9.68 -10.83
N ARG A 105 -17.80 10.81 -10.41
CA ARG A 105 -18.53 10.94 -9.15
C ARG A 105 -20.03 10.66 -9.24
N THR A 106 -20.56 10.32 -10.41
CA THR A 106 -22.01 10.18 -10.63
C THR A 106 -22.49 8.74 -10.48
N GLY A 107 -23.80 8.53 -10.29
CA GLY A 107 -24.38 7.19 -10.15
C GLY A 107 -24.12 6.25 -11.33
N SER A 108 -24.17 6.77 -12.55
CA SER A 108 -23.86 6.01 -13.77
C SER A 108 -22.42 5.51 -13.81
N ALA A 109 -21.48 6.24 -13.21
CA ALA A 109 -20.07 5.85 -13.16
C ALA A 109 -19.87 4.50 -12.43
N PHE A 110 -20.67 4.22 -11.39
CA PHE A 110 -20.64 2.95 -10.65
C PHE A 110 -21.38 1.79 -11.33
N CYS A 111 -22.02 2.03 -12.48
CA CYS A 111 -22.82 1.02 -13.18
C CYS A 111 -22.02 0.17 -14.19
N HIS A 112 -20.76 0.52 -14.44
CA HIS A 112 -19.89 -0.26 -15.32
C HIS A 112 -19.58 -1.61 -14.67
N SER A 113 -19.98 -2.68 -15.33
CA SER A 113 -19.60 -4.05 -14.96
C SER A 113 -18.31 -4.42 -15.67
N HIS A 114 -17.60 -5.40 -15.13
CA HIS A 114 -16.44 -5.99 -15.77
C HIS A 114 -16.91 -6.86 -16.95
N GLU A 115 -16.37 -6.63 -18.14
CA GLU A 115 -16.76 -7.29 -19.39
C GLU A 115 -15.63 -8.06 -20.08
N ALA A 116 -14.35 -7.72 -19.85
CA ALA A 116 -13.25 -8.32 -20.59
C ALA A 116 -12.95 -9.75 -20.13
N ASP A 117 -12.99 -10.70 -21.06
CA ASP A 117 -12.57 -12.09 -20.80
C ASP A 117 -11.03 -12.24 -20.91
N ASP A 118 -10.37 -11.33 -21.64
CA ASP A 118 -8.92 -11.29 -21.80
C ASP A 118 -8.35 -9.89 -21.49
N CYS A 119 -7.18 -9.94 -20.88
CA CYS A 119 -6.19 -8.90 -20.68
C CYS A 119 -6.04 -7.85 -21.81
N ARG A 120 -6.18 -8.29 -23.06
CA ARG A 120 -6.01 -7.46 -24.25
C ARG A 120 -7.23 -6.60 -24.56
N GLU A 121 -8.41 -7.06 -24.16
CA GLU A 121 -9.69 -6.38 -24.38
C GLU A 121 -10.02 -5.41 -23.25
N PHE A 122 -9.35 -5.57 -22.11
CA PHE A 122 -9.49 -4.73 -20.93
C PHE A 122 -9.45 -3.21 -21.23
N PRO A 123 -8.49 -2.68 -22.01
CA PRO A 123 -8.45 -1.23 -22.29
C PRO A 123 -9.63 -0.73 -23.12
N GLU A 124 -10.34 -1.63 -23.81
CA GLU A 124 -11.45 -1.27 -24.68
C GLU A 124 -12.80 -1.38 -23.98
N LEU A 125 -12.94 -2.38 -23.11
CA LEU A 125 -14.21 -2.72 -22.48
C LEU A 125 -14.34 -2.19 -21.04
N ASP A 126 -13.24 -2.08 -20.31
CA ASP A 126 -13.27 -2.01 -18.85
C ASP A 126 -12.63 -0.75 -18.24
N ASP A 127 -11.93 0.08 -19.02
CA ASP A 127 -11.19 1.26 -18.51
C ASP A 127 -12.03 2.15 -17.58
N TRP A 128 -13.25 2.52 -17.98
CA TRP A 128 -14.12 3.39 -17.18
C TRP A 128 -14.61 2.73 -15.90
N GLY A 129 -14.95 1.44 -15.94
CA GLY A 129 -15.39 0.74 -14.74
C GLY A 129 -14.25 0.50 -13.76
N TYR A 130 -13.06 0.23 -14.28
CA TYR A 130 -11.85 0.08 -13.48
C TYR A 130 -11.51 1.33 -12.68
N LEU A 131 -11.52 2.49 -13.33
CA LEU A 131 -11.20 3.75 -12.66
C LEU A 131 -12.25 4.06 -11.57
N ASN A 132 -13.50 3.65 -11.75
CA ASN A 132 -14.51 3.72 -10.69
C ASN A 132 -14.22 2.77 -9.53
N VAL A 133 -13.68 1.57 -9.79
CA VAL A 133 -13.18 0.69 -8.73
C VAL A 133 -12.02 1.34 -7.98
N GLN A 134 -11.09 2.00 -8.67
CA GLN A 134 -10.02 2.75 -8.01
C GLN A 134 -10.59 3.86 -7.11
N LEU A 135 -11.60 4.59 -7.59
CA LEU A 135 -12.28 5.60 -6.78
C LEU A 135 -12.89 5.00 -5.51
N VAL A 136 -13.52 3.81 -5.60
CA VAL A 136 -14.00 3.07 -4.42
C VAL A 136 -12.86 2.75 -3.45
N VAL A 137 -11.73 2.26 -3.98
CA VAL A 137 -10.53 1.96 -3.17
C VAL A 137 -10.00 3.23 -2.50
N CYS A 138 -10.11 4.41 -3.12
CA CYS A 138 -9.76 5.70 -2.51
C CYS A 138 -10.74 6.14 -1.41
N LEU A 139 -12.04 5.89 -1.59
CA LEU A 139 -13.07 6.32 -0.65
C LEU A 139 -13.02 5.55 0.68
N ILE A 140 -12.68 4.27 0.66
CA ILE A 140 -12.61 3.40 1.85
C ILE A 140 -11.63 3.93 2.93
N PRO A 141 -10.34 4.18 2.66
CA PRO A 141 -9.39 4.69 3.65
C PRO A 141 -9.72 6.12 4.08
N ASN A 142 -10.44 6.89 3.24
CA ASN A 142 -10.95 8.21 3.60
C ASN A 142 -12.18 8.17 4.53
N GLY A 143 -12.72 6.98 4.85
CA GLY A 143 -13.91 6.82 5.68
C GLY A 143 -15.22 7.16 4.96
N GLU A 144 -15.18 7.28 3.64
CA GLU A 144 -16.29 7.72 2.79
C GLU A 144 -17.13 6.53 2.32
N MET A 145 -17.67 5.77 3.28
CA MET A 145 -18.51 4.58 2.99
C MET A 145 -19.93 4.94 2.56
N ASP A 146 -20.47 6.09 2.96
CA ASP A 146 -21.85 6.50 2.62
C ASP A 146 -22.06 6.64 1.09
N PRO A 147 -21.16 7.33 0.34
CA PRO A 147 -21.19 7.33 -1.13
C PRO A 147 -21.16 5.93 -1.75
N ILE A 148 -20.33 5.03 -1.23
CA ILE A 148 -20.18 3.66 -1.75
C ILE A 148 -21.48 2.87 -1.54
N ILE A 149 -22.03 2.91 -0.33
CA ILE A 149 -23.26 2.20 0.01
C ILE A 149 -24.45 2.77 -0.78
N TRP A 150 -24.50 4.09 -0.96
CA TRP A 150 -25.54 4.73 -1.77
C TRP A 150 -25.46 4.33 -3.24
N ALA A 151 -24.25 4.32 -3.83
CA ALA A 151 -24.03 3.80 -5.18
C ALA A 151 -24.49 2.34 -5.32
N CYS A 152 -24.25 1.51 -4.29
CA CYS A 152 -24.67 0.11 -4.27
C CYS A 152 -26.19 -0.10 -4.21
N ALA A 153 -26.97 0.94 -3.89
CA ALA A 153 -28.43 0.87 -3.99
C ALA A 153 -28.92 0.96 -5.46
N HIS A 154 -28.06 1.38 -6.39
CA HIS A 154 -28.37 1.41 -7.81
C HIS A 154 -28.49 -0.01 -8.38
N SER A 155 -29.60 -0.33 -9.06
CA SER A 155 -29.88 -1.69 -9.56
C SER A 155 -28.87 -2.22 -10.58
N ARG A 156 -28.20 -1.31 -11.30
CA ARG A 156 -27.15 -1.61 -12.28
C ARG A 156 -25.72 -1.55 -11.72
N VAL A 157 -25.53 -1.38 -10.41
CA VAL A 157 -24.19 -1.26 -9.83
C VAL A 157 -23.33 -2.46 -10.22
N GLY A 158 -22.18 -2.19 -10.83
CA GLY A 158 -21.31 -3.22 -11.39
C GLY A 158 -20.23 -3.70 -10.43
N LEU A 159 -20.02 -3.03 -9.29
CA LEU A 159 -18.87 -3.24 -8.37
C LEU A 159 -18.60 -4.70 -7.99
N ARG A 160 -19.64 -5.53 -7.89
CA ARG A 160 -19.49 -6.96 -7.55
C ARG A 160 -18.78 -7.76 -8.64
N SER A 161 -18.94 -7.41 -9.92
CA SER A 161 -18.34 -8.13 -11.05
C SER A 161 -16.81 -7.99 -11.06
N TRP A 162 -16.29 -6.88 -10.56
CA TRP A 162 -14.86 -6.59 -10.42
C TRP A 162 -14.14 -7.43 -9.35
N HIS A 163 -14.89 -8.20 -8.57
CA HIS A 163 -14.35 -9.10 -7.55
C HIS A 163 -13.55 -10.27 -8.14
N CYS A 164 -13.58 -10.56 -9.46
CA CYS A 164 -13.04 -11.81 -10.01
C CYS A 164 -11.85 -11.72 -10.98
N ASP A 165 -11.53 -10.59 -11.62
CA ASP A 165 -10.78 -10.71 -12.90
C ASP A 165 -9.60 -9.75 -13.14
N TYR A 166 -8.81 -9.42 -12.12
CA TYR A 166 -7.47 -8.86 -12.36
C TYR A 166 -6.47 -9.96 -12.72
N ASN A 167 -6.60 -10.60 -13.89
CA ASN A 167 -5.62 -11.61 -14.32
C ASN A 167 -5.26 -11.48 -15.81
N CYS A 168 -4.47 -10.45 -16.14
CA CYS A 168 -3.45 -10.57 -17.19
C CYS A 168 -2.29 -11.49 -16.76
N THR A 169 -2.15 -11.79 -15.46
CA THR A 169 -1.13 -12.71 -14.94
C THR A 169 -1.80 -13.78 -14.08
N PRO A 170 -1.66 -15.08 -14.39
CA PRO A 170 -2.43 -16.16 -13.76
C PRO A 170 -1.99 -16.49 -12.31
N ARG A 171 -1.47 -15.53 -11.53
CA ARG A 171 -0.76 -15.82 -10.27
C ARG A 171 -0.98 -14.90 -9.08
N HIS A 172 -1.75 -13.82 -9.19
CA HIS A 172 -1.88 -12.88 -8.06
C HIS A 172 -3.18 -13.10 -7.30
N ASN A 173 -3.07 -13.77 -6.14
CA ASN A 173 -4.18 -13.91 -5.21
C ASN A 173 -4.47 -12.54 -4.57
N ARG A 174 -5.73 -12.09 -4.61
CA ARG A 174 -6.18 -10.78 -4.07
C ARG A 174 -5.86 -10.50 -2.61
N MET A 175 -5.60 -11.53 -1.80
CA MET A 175 -5.16 -11.36 -0.41
C MET A 175 -3.72 -10.84 -0.30
N GLU A 176 -2.92 -10.91 -1.38
CA GLU A 176 -1.51 -10.48 -1.37
C GLU A 176 -1.32 -8.97 -1.20
N HIS A 177 -2.32 -8.16 -1.53
CA HIS A 177 -2.23 -6.71 -1.36
C HIS A 177 -2.68 -6.20 0.01
N ALA A 178 -3.44 -7.00 0.79
CA ALA A 178 -3.78 -6.70 2.19
C ALA A 178 -2.80 -7.35 3.19
N LEU A 179 -1.95 -8.25 2.69
CA LEU A 179 -0.87 -8.92 3.41
C LEU A 179 0.15 -7.95 4.03
N PRO A 180 0.49 -6.80 3.41
CA PRO A 180 1.35 -5.78 4.02
C PRO A 180 0.82 -5.24 5.34
N GLU A 181 -0.44 -4.81 5.39
CA GLU A 181 -1.04 -4.19 6.57
C GLU A 181 -1.25 -5.22 7.66
N VAL A 182 -1.81 -6.38 7.32
CA VAL A 182 -1.97 -7.49 8.27
C VAL A 182 -0.60 -7.90 8.82
N GLY A 183 0.38 -8.02 7.93
CA GLY A 183 1.74 -8.41 8.25
C GLY A 183 2.45 -7.40 9.16
N LEU A 184 2.37 -6.10 8.85
CA LEU A 184 2.96 -5.04 9.66
C LEU A 184 2.23 -4.90 11.01
N ASN A 185 0.91 -5.03 11.05
CA ASN A 185 0.14 -5.03 12.31
C ASN A 185 0.55 -6.19 13.22
N VAL A 186 0.66 -7.41 12.67
CA VAL A 186 1.11 -8.58 13.42
C VAL A 186 2.55 -8.39 13.90
N ALA A 187 3.46 -7.99 13.02
CA ALA A 187 4.87 -7.81 13.38
C ALA A 187 5.08 -6.69 14.41
N TYR A 188 4.27 -5.63 14.33
CA TYR A 188 4.25 -4.56 15.33
C TYR A 188 3.92 -5.07 16.73
N CYS A 189 2.99 -6.03 16.85
CA CYS A 189 2.62 -6.66 18.11
C CYS A 189 3.67 -7.68 18.65
N LEU A 190 4.69 -8.02 17.87
CA LEU A 190 5.72 -9.00 18.23
C LEU A 190 7.07 -8.32 18.44
N PRO A 191 7.39 -7.85 19.67
CA PRO A 191 8.60 -7.05 19.94
C PRO A 191 9.89 -7.78 19.60
N ASP A 192 9.92 -9.11 19.68
CA ASP A 192 11.05 -9.97 19.30
C ASP A 192 11.52 -9.74 17.86
N THR A 193 10.65 -9.20 16.99
CA THR A 193 10.98 -8.91 15.59
C THR A 193 11.85 -7.65 15.46
N TRP A 194 11.61 -6.62 16.25
CA TRP A 194 12.21 -5.30 16.03
C TRP A 194 13.03 -4.77 17.21
N GLU A 195 12.84 -5.30 18.42
CA GLU A 195 13.58 -4.89 19.61
C GLU A 195 14.89 -5.69 19.74
N PRO A 196 16.07 -5.05 19.70
CA PRO A 196 17.35 -5.73 19.86
C PRO A 196 17.50 -6.53 21.15
N LYS A 197 16.85 -6.06 22.23
CA LYS A 197 16.91 -6.68 23.56
C LYS A 197 15.97 -7.88 23.72
N ALA A 198 14.90 -7.92 22.93
CA ALA A 198 13.93 -9.02 22.94
C ALA A 198 14.40 -10.20 22.08
N ARG A 199 15.38 -9.97 21.18
CA ARG A 199 16.03 -11.03 20.41
C ARG A 199 16.84 -11.94 21.32
N THR A 200 16.58 -13.25 21.26
CA THR A 200 17.49 -14.26 21.79
C THR A 200 18.86 -14.10 21.13
N SER A 201 19.93 -14.28 21.90
CA SER A 201 21.32 -14.12 21.43
C SER A 201 21.57 -14.97 20.17
N GLY A 202 21.56 -14.34 18.99
CA GLY A 202 21.71 -15.02 17.70
C GLY A 202 20.56 -14.81 16.70
N GLY A 203 19.44 -14.20 17.10
CA GLY A 203 18.31 -13.92 16.20
C GLY A 203 18.66 -12.92 15.08
N LYS A 204 18.36 -13.28 13.83
CA LYS A 204 18.49 -12.40 12.65
C LYS A 204 17.67 -11.12 12.83
N HIS A 205 18.12 -10.01 12.23
CA HIS A 205 17.32 -8.80 12.17
C HIS A 205 16.05 -9.07 11.34
N TYR A 206 14.88 -8.50 11.69
CA TYR A 206 13.64 -8.81 10.95
C TYR A 206 13.76 -8.54 9.45
N ARG A 207 14.58 -7.56 9.06
CA ARG A 207 14.81 -7.24 7.65
C ARG A 207 15.51 -8.34 6.86
N ASP A 208 16.23 -9.22 7.54
CA ASP A 208 16.89 -10.38 6.94
C ASP A 208 15.95 -11.59 6.85
N THR A 209 14.66 -11.43 7.14
CA THR A 209 13.71 -12.54 7.11
C THR A 209 12.96 -12.63 5.81
N CYS A 210 12.55 -13.86 5.48
CA CYS A 210 11.77 -14.15 4.29
C CYS A 210 10.49 -13.31 4.25
N PHE A 211 9.80 -13.24 5.39
CA PHE A 211 8.59 -12.44 5.55
C PHE A 211 8.81 -10.98 5.17
N TYR A 212 9.81 -10.31 5.75
CA TYR A 212 10.02 -8.88 5.51
C TYR A 212 10.46 -8.59 4.07
N GLN A 213 11.41 -9.36 3.53
CA GLN A 213 11.88 -9.15 2.16
C GLN A 213 10.77 -9.40 1.14
N HIS A 214 9.95 -10.44 1.35
CA HIS A 214 8.78 -10.72 0.52
C HIS A 214 7.71 -9.63 0.63
N LEU A 215 7.40 -9.20 1.85
CA LEU A 215 6.45 -8.11 2.11
C LEU A 215 6.92 -6.84 1.41
N LEU A 216 8.16 -6.41 1.64
CA LEU A 216 8.71 -5.20 1.03
C LEU A 216 8.59 -5.26 -0.49
N ARG A 217 9.01 -6.37 -1.12
CA ARG A 217 8.88 -6.57 -2.56
C ARG A 217 7.44 -6.44 -3.02
N LYS A 218 6.50 -7.17 -2.40
CA LYS A 218 5.08 -7.15 -2.79
C LYS A 218 4.43 -5.78 -2.65
N CYS A 219 4.83 -5.02 -1.63
CA CYS A 219 4.33 -3.68 -1.36
C CYS A 219 4.80 -2.62 -2.36
N THR A 220 5.97 -2.82 -2.97
CA THR A 220 6.69 -1.73 -3.64
C THR A 220 7.04 -2.03 -5.09
N ALA A 221 6.93 -3.30 -5.50
CA ALA A 221 6.94 -3.74 -6.88
C ALA A 221 5.90 -3.01 -7.73
N ASP A 222 6.19 -2.80 -9.01
CA ASP A 222 5.17 -2.60 -10.02
C ASP A 222 4.71 -3.96 -10.57
N ASP A 223 3.65 -4.55 -10.05
CA ASP A 223 3.12 -5.80 -10.58
C ASP A 223 1.98 -5.60 -11.58
N GLY A 224 1.76 -4.35 -12.02
CA GLY A 224 0.62 -3.97 -12.86
C GLY A 224 -0.73 -4.02 -12.14
N SER A 225 -0.76 -4.09 -10.80
CA SER A 225 -1.97 -3.98 -10.00
C SER A 225 -2.38 -2.52 -9.73
N SER A 226 -3.42 -2.33 -8.90
CA SER A 226 -3.87 -1.01 -8.43
C SER A 226 -2.74 -0.26 -7.72
N ASP A 227 -2.25 0.78 -8.36
CA ASP A 227 -1.19 1.62 -7.81
C ASP A 227 -1.66 2.46 -6.64
N PHE A 228 -2.97 2.61 -6.41
CA PHE A 228 -3.45 3.32 -5.24
C PHE A 228 -2.98 2.64 -3.94
N ILE A 229 -3.18 1.32 -3.82
CA ILE A 229 -2.75 0.57 -2.64
C ILE A 229 -1.22 0.57 -2.55
N LEU A 230 -0.55 0.33 -3.68
CA LEU A 230 0.91 0.27 -3.72
C LEU A 230 1.57 1.62 -3.49
N CYS A 231 1.00 2.74 -3.93
CA CYS A 231 1.59 4.07 -3.75
C CYS A 231 1.61 4.46 -2.26
N MET A 232 0.61 4.05 -1.48
CA MET A 232 0.60 4.22 -0.02
C MET A 232 1.77 3.48 0.63
N HIS A 233 1.99 2.22 0.24
CA HIS A 233 3.14 1.46 0.73
C HIS A 233 4.47 2.06 0.27
N ARG A 234 4.58 2.42 -1.01
CA ARG A 234 5.77 3.04 -1.59
C ARG A 234 6.11 4.37 -0.93
N LYS A 235 5.12 5.19 -0.58
CA LYS A 235 5.28 6.41 0.24
C LYS A 235 5.84 6.08 1.63
N LEU A 236 5.32 5.04 2.31
CA LEU A 236 5.87 4.61 3.61
C LEU A 236 7.34 4.19 3.50
N PHE A 237 7.70 3.46 2.44
CA PHE A 237 9.05 2.93 2.26
C PHE A 237 10.00 3.86 1.51
N ASP A 238 9.51 4.98 0.99
CA ASP A 238 10.23 5.92 0.12
C ASP A 238 10.86 5.23 -1.12
N ILE A 239 10.08 4.33 -1.75
CA ILE A 239 10.49 3.60 -2.96
C ILE A 239 9.63 4.06 -4.14
N ASP A 240 10.25 4.70 -5.14
CA ASP A 240 9.54 5.04 -6.38
C ASP A 240 9.12 3.79 -7.17
N LYS A 241 7.98 3.85 -7.87
CA LYS A 241 7.39 2.78 -8.68
C LYS A 241 8.40 2.08 -9.61
N HIS A 242 9.23 2.85 -10.29
CA HIS A 242 10.19 2.33 -11.27
C HIS A 242 11.53 1.86 -10.67
N ARG A 243 11.72 1.97 -9.34
CA ARG A 243 12.99 1.58 -8.69
C ARG A 243 13.11 0.08 -8.48
N ILE A 244 12.00 -0.58 -8.14
CA ILE A 244 11.97 -2.04 -8.05
C ILE A 244 11.43 -2.55 -9.37
N ILE A 245 12.37 -2.81 -10.28
CA ILE A 245 12.03 -3.34 -11.60
C ILE A 245 11.39 -4.71 -11.38
N PRO A 246 10.16 -4.95 -11.86
CA PRO A 246 9.58 -6.28 -11.89
C PRO A 246 10.53 -7.14 -12.71
N GLY A 247 10.98 -8.27 -12.16
CA GLY A 247 11.92 -9.17 -12.85
C GLY A 247 11.29 -9.79 -14.10
N ILE A 248 11.10 -9.00 -15.16
CA ILE A 248 10.56 -9.43 -16.45
C ILE A 248 11.70 -9.92 -17.35
N THR A 249 12.97 -9.58 -17.07
CA THR A 249 14.09 -9.92 -17.96
C THR A 249 14.95 -11.10 -17.56
N THR A 250 14.73 -11.71 -16.40
CA THR A 250 15.45 -12.95 -16.06
C THR A 250 14.56 -13.87 -15.25
N GLY A 251 14.21 -15.05 -15.76
CA GLY A 251 13.55 -16.14 -15.01
C GLY A 251 14.43 -16.73 -13.89
N LEU A 252 15.05 -15.88 -13.07
CA LEU A 252 16.01 -16.17 -12.02
C LEU A 252 15.47 -15.92 -10.61
N PHE A 253 14.26 -15.37 -10.45
CA PHE A 253 13.68 -15.14 -9.14
C PHE A 253 12.80 -16.32 -8.70
N THR A 254 13.43 -17.23 -7.98
CA THR A 254 12.71 -18.19 -7.15
C THR A 254 12.44 -17.57 -5.78
N PRO A 255 11.23 -17.75 -5.20
CA PRO A 255 10.91 -17.40 -3.80
C PRO A 255 11.92 -17.92 -2.77
N ASP A 256 12.77 -18.87 -3.18
CA ASP A 256 13.80 -19.51 -2.37
C ASP A 256 14.89 -18.54 -1.86
N ARG A 257 15.04 -17.35 -2.45
CA ARG A 257 16.07 -16.38 -2.03
C ARG A 257 15.67 -15.49 -0.85
N TYR A 258 14.38 -15.33 -0.57
CA TYR A 258 13.94 -14.48 0.54
C TYR A 258 14.40 -15.05 1.89
N GLY A 259 14.96 -14.19 2.74
CA GLY A 259 15.48 -14.53 4.05
C GLY A 259 16.79 -15.34 4.07
N VAL A 260 17.39 -15.55 2.89
CA VAL A 260 18.69 -16.23 2.72
C VAL A 260 19.81 -15.21 2.67
N SER A 261 19.70 -14.20 1.80
CA SER A 261 20.67 -13.12 1.70
C SER A 261 20.42 -12.04 2.78
N PRO A 262 21.49 -11.42 3.32
CA PRO A 262 21.37 -10.21 4.14
C PRO A 262 20.58 -9.13 3.42
N PHE A 263 19.87 -8.30 4.19
CA PHE A 263 18.97 -7.28 3.65
C PHE A 263 19.65 -6.34 2.63
N ASP A 264 20.88 -5.91 2.89
CA ASP A 264 21.60 -5.01 1.98
C ASP A 264 21.89 -5.68 0.62
N GLU A 265 22.23 -6.97 0.63
CA GLU A 265 22.43 -7.75 -0.60
C GLU A 265 21.11 -7.90 -1.36
N PHE A 266 20.01 -8.22 -0.66
CA PHE A 266 18.67 -8.27 -1.25
C PHE A 266 18.30 -6.95 -1.93
N LEU A 267 18.54 -5.80 -1.29
CA LEU A 267 18.25 -4.49 -1.88
C LEU A 267 19.07 -4.22 -3.15
N THR A 268 20.36 -4.59 -3.16
CA THR A 268 21.19 -4.41 -4.36
C THR A 268 20.76 -5.28 -5.55
N LEU A 269 20.12 -6.42 -5.29
CA LEU A 269 19.60 -7.30 -6.33
C LEU A 269 18.29 -6.77 -6.93
N GLU A 270 17.43 -6.13 -6.13
CA GLU A 270 16.13 -5.62 -6.56
C GLU A 270 16.17 -4.17 -7.05
N THR A 271 17.15 -3.39 -6.59
CA THR A 271 17.24 -1.94 -6.85
C THR A 271 18.68 -1.55 -7.17
N PRO A 272 19.02 -1.13 -8.41
CA PRO A 272 20.35 -0.60 -8.68
C PRO A 272 20.57 0.67 -7.86
N ALA A 273 21.43 0.55 -6.84
CA ALA A 273 21.87 1.59 -5.89
C ALA A 273 20.74 2.53 -5.41
N LEU A 274 20.17 2.25 -4.23
CA LEU A 274 19.32 3.21 -3.52
C LEU A 274 20.06 4.56 -3.43
N THR A 275 19.61 5.53 -4.23
CA THR A 275 20.12 6.89 -4.15
C THR A 275 19.75 7.41 -2.76
N PHE A 276 20.73 7.96 -2.05
CA PHE A 276 20.49 8.51 -0.72
C PHE A 276 19.30 9.49 -0.75
N LEU A 277 18.29 9.21 0.07
CA LEU A 277 17.13 10.07 0.26
C LEU A 277 17.28 10.80 1.60
N PRO A 278 17.44 12.13 1.59
CA PRO A 278 17.63 12.89 2.82
C PRO A 278 16.35 12.92 3.65
N HIS A 279 16.51 12.72 4.96
CA HIS A 279 15.52 12.98 5.99
C HIS A 279 15.65 14.41 6.51
N GLU A 280 14.65 14.90 7.24
CA GLU A 280 14.64 16.27 7.80
C GLU A 280 15.87 16.60 8.68
N MET A 281 16.37 15.59 9.40
CA MET A 281 17.60 15.70 10.18
C MET A 281 18.84 15.89 9.28
N ASP A 282 18.90 15.20 8.14
CA ASP A 282 19.99 15.32 7.17
C ASP A 282 20.00 16.73 6.53
N ILE A 283 18.81 17.32 6.31
CA ILE A 283 18.67 18.71 5.84
C ILE A 283 19.26 19.68 6.86
N SER A 284 18.93 19.50 8.13
CA SER A 284 19.43 20.34 9.22
C SER A 284 20.94 20.21 9.38
N GLU A 285 21.46 18.99 9.27
CA GLU A 285 22.90 18.72 9.32
C GLU A 285 23.65 19.33 8.14
N VAL A 286 23.18 19.14 6.90
CA VAL A 286 23.81 19.75 5.72
C VAL A 286 23.77 21.28 5.77
N ARG A 287 22.65 21.85 6.22
CA ARG A 287 22.56 23.30 6.44
C ARG A 287 23.57 23.78 7.47
N TRP A 288 23.74 23.04 8.57
CA TRP A 288 24.74 23.35 9.59
C TRP A 288 26.17 23.22 9.04
N ILE A 289 26.48 22.17 8.27
CA ILE A 289 27.78 21.97 7.63
C ILE A 289 28.09 23.13 6.69
N LEU A 290 27.18 23.50 5.78
CA LEU A 290 27.41 24.56 4.80
C LEU A 290 27.55 25.94 5.46
N SER A 291 26.73 26.25 6.47
CA SER A 291 26.75 27.54 7.16
C SER A 291 27.92 27.67 8.14
N TYR A 292 28.10 26.71 9.04
CA TYR A 292 29.06 26.81 10.15
C TYR A 292 30.45 26.31 9.76
N ALA A 293 30.55 25.11 9.17
CA ALA A 293 31.84 24.54 8.78
C ALA A 293 32.34 25.12 7.45
N GLY A 294 31.43 25.29 6.48
CA GLY A 294 31.70 25.90 5.18
C GLY A 294 31.77 27.43 5.19
N LYS A 295 31.34 28.08 6.29
CA LYS A 295 31.32 29.54 6.49
C LYS A 295 30.57 30.30 5.39
N LEU A 296 29.54 29.68 4.81
CA LEU A 296 28.71 30.32 3.80
C LEU A 296 27.61 31.18 4.46
N PRO A 297 27.34 32.38 3.95
CA PRO A 297 26.13 33.14 4.29
C PRO A 297 24.87 32.30 4.06
N MET A 298 23.85 32.49 4.90
CA MET A 298 22.63 31.67 4.86
C MET A 298 21.93 31.76 3.50
N GLU A 299 21.98 32.91 2.81
CA GLU A 299 21.39 33.05 1.48
C GLU A 299 22.00 32.05 0.48
N LEU A 300 23.34 31.94 0.45
CA LEU A 300 24.04 31.00 -0.42
C LEU A 300 23.79 29.54 -0.03
N VAL A 301 23.62 29.26 1.27
CA VAL A 301 23.26 27.90 1.72
C VAL A 301 21.89 27.51 1.18
N LEU A 302 20.90 28.41 1.26
CA LEU A 302 19.56 28.15 0.73
C LEU A 302 19.59 27.97 -0.80
N ASP A 303 20.31 28.82 -1.53
CA ASP A 303 20.47 28.69 -2.98
C ASP A 303 21.12 27.36 -3.38
N ILE A 304 22.17 26.93 -2.67
CA ILE A 304 22.84 25.64 -2.92
C ILE A 304 21.89 24.47 -2.66
N MET A 305 21.17 24.49 -1.52
CA MET A 305 20.23 23.44 -1.16
C MET A 305 19.05 23.38 -2.15
N GLU A 306 18.56 24.53 -2.61
CA GLU A 306 17.51 24.60 -3.63
C GLU A 306 18.02 24.11 -4.99
N PHE A 307 19.21 24.54 -5.43
CA PHE A 307 19.81 24.12 -6.69
C PHE A 307 20.11 22.62 -6.74
N ALA A 308 20.53 22.04 -5.62
CA ALA A 308 20.73 20.60 -5.48
C ALA A 308 19.42 19.81 -5.25
N ASP A 309 18.28 20.50 -5.17
CA ASP A 309 16.98 19.97 -4.75
C ASP A 309 17.06 19.10 -3.48
N TYR A 310 17.87 19.56 -2.52
CA TYR A 310 18.14 18.89 -1.26
C TYR A 310 17.02 19.19 -0.26
N ARG A 311 15.85 18.59 -0.53
CA ARG A 311 14.63 18.66 0.29
C ARG A 311 14.40 17.31 0.99
N PRO A 312 13.69 17.25 2.13
CA PRO A 312 13.32 15.96 2.73
C PRO A 312 12.56 15.12 1.71
N ARG A 313 13.06 13.91 1.46
CA ARG A 313 12.44 12.92 0.54
C ARG A 313 12.20 11.57 1.21
N ARG A 314 12.62 11.43 2.47
CA ARG A 314 12.47 10.21 3.27
C ARG A 314 11.45 10.41 4.38
N SER A 315 10.45 9.54 4.44
CA SER A 315 9.39 9.49 5.43
C SER A 315 9.82 8.76 6.71
N LEU A 316 10.71 7.77 6.59
CA LEU A 316 11.24 7.02 7.73
C LEU A 316 12.62 7.54 8.16
N GLU A 317 12.83 7.76 9.45
CA GLU A 317 14.17 8.13 9.95
C GLU A 317 15.17 7.00 9.69
N VAL A 318 14.80 5.76 10.02
CA VAL A 318 15.58 4.57 9.62
C VAL A 318 15.02 4.03 8.32
N LEU A 319 15.73 4.25 7.22
CA LEU A 319 15.35 3.83 5.87
C LEU A 319 14.89 2.36 5.83
N LEU A 320 13.77 2.11 5.15
CA LEU A 320 13.16 0.78 4.96
C LEU A 320 12.99 0.03 6.29
N GLY A 321 12.53 0.76 7.30
CA GLY A 321 12.57 0.32 8.69
C GLY A 321 11.30 0.49 9.47
N PRO A 322 10.11 0.16 8.95
CA PRO A 322 8.85 0.56 9.58
C PRO A 322 8.74 0.12 11.03
N LEU A 323 9.27 -1.06 11.39
CA LEU A 323 9.22 -1.59 12.75
C LEU A 323 10.31 -1.03 13.68
N HIS A 324 11.25 -0.23 13.17
CA HIS A 324 12.30 0.36 14.02
C HIS A 324 11.65 1.30 15.07
N PRO A 325 12.10 1.28 16.35
CA PRO A 325 11.49 2.10 17.41
C PRO A 325 11.35 3.58 17.05
N THR A 326 12.36 4.15 16.40
CA THR A 326 12.35 5.56 15.97
C THR A 326 11.31 5.88 14.90
N ASN A 327 10.94 4.88 14.08
CA ASN A 327 9.94 5.02 13.02
C ASN A 327 8.51 4.74 13.49
N ARG A 328 8.31 4.45 14.79
CA ARG A 328 7.00 4.04 15.34
C ARG A 328 5.89 5.03 15.03
N GLY A 329 6.16 6.33 15.11
CA GLY A 329 5.17 7.37 14.81
C GLY A 329 4.70 7.33 13.35
N ALA A 330 5.64 7.16 12.41
CA ALA A 330 5.34 7.03 10.99
C ALA A 330 4.56 5.74 10.69
N LEU A 331 4.93 4.62 11.30
CA LEU A 331 4.22 3.36 11.15
C LEU A 331 2.79 3.44 11.68
N VAL A 332 2.58 3.99 12.88
CA VAL A 332 1.22 4.16 13.45
C VAL A 332 0.37 5.02 12.53
N LYS A 333 0.89 6.17 12.08
CA LYS A 333 0.17 7.05 11.15
C LYS A 333 -0.21 6.33 9.85
N TYR A 334 0.69 5.53 9.31
CA TYR A 334 0.44 4.74 8.10
C TYR A 334 -0.64 3.67 8.34
N LEU A 335 -0.55 2.90 9.43
CA LEU A 335 -1.54 1.86 9.73
C LEU A 335 -2.92 2.44 10.12
N ASP A 336 -2.98 3.68 10.61
CA ASP A 336 -4.23 4.41 10.84
C ASP A 336 -4.92 4.82 9.52
N GLN A 337 -4.15 5.04 8.45
CA GLN A 337 -4.64 5.46 7.13
C GLN A 337 -5.08 4.30 6.24
N CYS A 338 -4.38 3.16 6.31
CA CYS A 338 -4.89 1.88 5.81
C CYS A 338 -6.12 1.47 6.61
#